data_AF-A0A3B8WJ26-F1
#
_entry.id   AF-A0A3B8WJ26-F1
#
_cell.length_a   1.000
_cell.length_b   1.000
_cell.length_c   1.000
_cell.angle_alpha   90.00
_cell.angle_beta   90.00
_cell.angle_gamma   90.00
#
_symmetry.space_group_name_H-M   'P 1'
#
loop_
_entity.id
_entity.type
_entity.pdbx_description
1 polymer ?
#
loop_
_entity_poly.entity_id
_entity_poly.type
_entity_poly.pdbx_seq_one_letter_code
_entity_poly.pdbx_strand_id
1 'polypeptide(L)'
;MGIRIHRVVPDVIAFFTFFPLPSSGLVQVQVHDFPVFRRTFKTSARDRSQTPMVGFLGQPFGGEDRLAQLKLQIQHVVERHPDSRVVYFMHRKESREELEALLAEFPLEIRQAGRPIEVEVALSGETYLAFYSFASTALFTLKKIFPEIRVFQIDDAALGARLPYYEEIRCMFRSIGVETTLLRGSRVFKAGRPVQSP
;
A
#
# COMPACT_ATOMS: atom_id res chain seq x y z
N MET A 1 -38.21 -37.56 -17.02
CA MET A 1 -37.44 -36.46 -17.64
C MET A 1 -36.11 -36.33 -16.92
N GLY A 2 -35.00 -36.75 -17.55
CA GLY A 2 -33.67 -36.66 -16.96
C GLY A 2 -32.92 -35.45 -17.52
N ILE A 3 -32.49 -34.53 -16.66
CA ILE A 3 -31.65 -33.41 -17.05
C ILE A 3 -30.25 -33.97 -17.33
N ARG A 4 -29.85 -34.04 -18.62
CA ARG A 4 -28.44 -34.28 -18.98
C ARG A 4 -27.66 -33.00 -18.72
N ILE A 5 -26.87 -32.99 -17.64
CA ILE A 5 -25.88 -31.94 -17.41
C ILE A 5 -24.74 -32.19 -18.41
N HIS A 6 -24.70 -31.44 -19.50
CA HIS A 6 -23.51 -31.35 -20.35
C HIS A 6 -22.40 -30.68 -19.54
N ARG A 7 -21.51 -31.48 -18.93
CA ARG A 7 -20.23 -30.97 -18.43
C ARG A 7 -19.32 -30.75 -19.63
N VAL A 8 -19.38 -29.56 -20.22
CA VAL A 8 -18.29 -29.08 -21.08
C VAL A 8 -17.16 -28.69 -20.13
N VAL A 9 -16.25 -29.63 -19.88
CA VAL A 9 -14.96 -29.29 -19.28
C VAL A 9 -14.13 -28.72 -20.43
N PRO A 10 -13.71 -27.46 -20.39
CA PRO A 10 -12.89 -26.89 -21.45
C PRO A 10 -11.55 -27.64 -21.51
N ASP A 11 -11.09 -27.95 -22.73
CA ASP A 11 -9.81 -28.63 -22.96
C ASP A 11 -8.61 -27.78 -22.50
N VAL A 12 -8.78 -26.45 -22.45
CA VAL A 12 -7.79 -25.48 -21.99
C VAL A 12 -8.48 -24.41 -21.13
N ILE A 13 -7.87 -24.08 -19.98
CA ILE A 13 -8.29 -22.99 -19.10
C ILE A 13 -7.37 -21.79 -19.32
N ALA A 14 -7.96 -20.62 -19.62
CA ALA A 14 -7.22 -19.37 -19.73
C ALA A 14 -7.36 -18.53 -18.46
N PHE A 15 -6.23 -18.17 -17.82
CA PHE A 15 -6.18 -17.20 -16.75
C PHE A 15 -5.74 -15.85 -17.27
N PHE A 16 -6.55 -14.83 -16.98
CA PHE A 16 -6.13 -13.45 -17.09
C PHE A 16 -5.78 -12.94 -15.70
N THR A 17 -4.50 -12.66 -15.47
CA THR A 17 -3.97 -12.37 -14.13
C THR A 17 -2.82 -11.39 -14.20
N PHE A 18 -2.57 -10.64 -13.14
CA PHE A 18 -1.35 -9.84 -13.00
C PHE A 18 -0.29 -10.55 -12.16
N PHE A 19 -0.53 -11.78 -11.72
CA PHE A 19 0.46 -12.63 -11.07
C PHE A 19 1.25 -13.43 -12.11
N PRO A 20 2.59 -13.56 -11.96
CA PRO A 20 3.42 -14.30 -12.91
C PRO A 20 3.26 -15.81 -12.70
N LEU A 21 2.14 -16.36 -13.17
CA LEU A 21 1.86 -17.81 -13.10
C LEU A 21 2.43 -18.52 -14.35
N PRO A 22 2.96 -19.74 -14.20
CA PRO A 22 3.43 -20.51 -15.35
C PRO A 22 2.25 -21.01 -16.20
N SER A 23 2.42 -21.03 -17.51
CA SER A 23 1.51 -21.73 -18.43
C SER A 23 1.86 -23.21 -18.54
N SER A 24 0.90 -24.05 -18.90
CA SER A 24 1.05 -25.49 -19.16
C SER A 24 0.17 -25.91 -20.35
N GLY A 25 0.22 -27.19 -20.75
CA GLY A 25 -0.59 -27.71 -21.85
C GLY A 25 -2.12 -27.57 -21.64
N LEU A 26 -2.57 -27.49 -20.39
CA LEU A 26 -3.99 -27.33 -20.04
C LEU A 26 -4.33 -25.93 -19.51
N VAL A 27 -3.31 -25.08 -19.30
CA VAL A 27 -3.46 -23.78 -18.64
C VAL A 27 -2.70 -22.71 -19.41
N GLN A 28 -3.42 -21.77 -20.01
CA GLN A 28 -2.83 -20.58 -20.62
C GLN A 28 -2.89 -19.41 -19.63
N VAL A 29 -1.77 -18.73 -19.42
CA VAL A 29 -1.70 -17.56 -18.54
C VAL A 29 -1.38 -16.32 -19.36
N GLN A 30 -2.31 -15.38 -19.39
CA GLN A 30 -2.05 -14.03 -19.89
C GLN A 30 -1.74 -13.11 -18.73
N VAL A 31 -0.46 -12.74 -18.59
CA VAL A 31 -0.01 -11.80 -17.56
C VAL A 31 -0.33 -10.37 -17.99
N HIS A 32 -1.14 -9.68 -17.20
CA HIS A 32 -1.55 -8.30 -17.43
C HIS A 32 -0.63 -7.30 -16.71
N ASP A 33 -0.26 -6.22 -17.39
CA ASP A 33 0.60 -5.14 -16.88
C ASP A 33 -0.13 -3.78 -16.75
N PHE A 34 -1.47 -3.79 -16.72
CA PHE A 34 -2.32 -2.61 -16.57
C PHE A 34 -2.12 -1.50 -17.63
N PRO A 35 -1.98 -1.83 -18.94
CA PRO A 35 -1.73 -0.82 -19.95
C PRO A 35 -2.98 0.05 -20.21
N VAL A 36 -4.18 -0.55 -20.11
CA VAL A 36 -5.45 0.16 -20.23
C VAL A 36 -5.63 1.12 -19.08
N PHE A 37 -5.38 0.71 -17.84
CA PHE A 37 -5.47 1.59 -16.67
C PHE A 37 -4.58 2.82 -16.85
N ARG A 38 -3.29 2.62 -17.19
CA ARG A 38 -2.34 3.72 -17.41
C ARG A 38 -2.77 4.65 -18.56
N ARG A 39 -3.43 4.13 -19.59
CA ARG A 39 -3.97 4.94 -20.71
C ARG A 39 -5.22 5.72 -20.32
N THR A 40 -6.16 5.08 -19.61
CA THR A 40 -7.42 5.67 -19.18
C THR A 40 -7.19 6.79 -18.17
N PHE A 41 -6.32 6.54 -17.19
CA PHE A 41 -5.99 7.50 -16.15
C PHE A 41 -4.67 8.19 -16.42
N LYS A 42 -4.34 8.45 -17.71
CA LYS A 42 -3.18 9.26 -18.08
C LYS A 42 -3.16 10.48 -17.19
N THR A 43 -2.19 10.52 -16.29
CA THR A 43 -2.13 11.53 -15.25
C THR A 43 -1.93 12.86 -15.96
N SER A 44 -2.89 13.77 -15.81
CA SER A 44 -2.71 15.18 -16.15
C SER A 44 -1.38 15.64 -15.55
N ALA A 45 -0.73 16.62 -16.20
CA ALA A 45 0.57 17.14 -15.77
C ALA A 45 0.56 17.35 -14.25
N ARG A 46 1.31 16.52 -13.51
CA ARG A 46 1.39 16.61 -12.05
C ARG A 46 1.89 18.00 -11.70
N ASP A 47 1.21 18.66 -10.79
CA ASP A 47 1.62 20.00 -10.36
C ASP A 47 2.93 19.86 -9.57
N ARG A 48 4.05 20.23 -10.22
CA ARG A 48 5.38 20.17 -9.61
C ARG A 48 5.61 21.28 -8.58
N SER A 49 4.69 22.25 -8.46
CA SER A 49 4.76 23.31 -7.45
C SER A 49 4.27 22.84 -6.08
N GLN A 50 3.55 21.72 -6.00
CA GLN A 50 3.04 21.18 -4.76
C GLN A 50 4.10 20.39 -3.99
N THR A 51 4.06 20.49 -2.66
CA THR A 51 4.88 19.66 -1.78
C THR A 51 4.58 18.18 -2.04
N PRO A 52 5.60 17.35 -2.30
CA PRO A 52 5.41 15.94 -2.60
C PRO A 52 4.73 15.19 -1.45
N MET A 53 4.02 14.12 -1.80
CA MET A 53 3.28 13.29 -0.89
C MET A 53 3.95 11.93 -0.64
N VAL A 54 3.75 11.41 0.57
CA VAL A 54 4.07 10.04 0.95
C VAL A 54 2.81 9.40 1.51
N GLY A 55 2.36 8.31 0.89
CA GLY A 55 1.19 7.58 1.34
C GLY A 55 1.54 6.46 2.31
N PHE A 56 0.73 6.29 3.34
CA PHE A 56 0.71 5.11 4.20
C PHE A 56 -0.62 4.39 4.03
N LEU A 57 -0.60 3.09 3.75
CA LEU A 57 -1.83 2.30 3.60
C LEU A 57 -2.17 1.61 4.91
N GLY A 58 -3.31 2.01 5.48
CA GLY A 58 -3.90 1.36 6.64
C GLY A 58 -4.27 -0.09 6.38
N GLN A 59 -4.50 -0.84 7.46
CA GLN A 59 -4.66 -2.29 7.40
C GLN A 59 -5.67 -2.78 8.45
N PRO A 60 -6.46 -3.84 8.17
CA PRO A 60 -7.48 -4.33 9.08
C PRO A 60 -6.93 -5.30 10.14
N PHE A 61 -5.82 -4.96 10.79
CA PHE A 61 -5.34 -5.80 11.88
C PHE A 61 -6.11 -5.49 13.17
N GLY A 62 -6.28 -6.48 14.04
CA GLY A 62 -6.85 -6.31 15.37
C GLY A 62 -5.80 -6.57 16.45
N GLY A 63 -6.14 -6.24 17.70
CA GLY A 63 -5.31 -6.51 18.88
C GLY A 63 -4.58 -5.28 19.44
N GLU A 64 -4.26 -5.33 20.73
CA GLU A 64 -3.74 -4.18 21.50
C GLU A 64 -2.37 -3.70 21.01
N ASP A 65 -1.45 -4.62 20.68
CA ASP A 65 -0.09 -4.26 20.23
C ASP A 65 -0.07 -3.57 18.86
N ARG A 66 -1.14 -3.71 18.07
CA ARG A 66 -1.20 -3.21 16.70
C ARG A 66 -1.09 -1.69 16.67
N LEU A 67 -1.77 -0.99 17.57
CA LEU A 67 -1.76 0.49 17.59
C LEU A 67 -0.37 1.00 17.96
N ALA A 68 0.32 0.33 18.89
CA ALA A 68 1.70 0.65 19.25
C ALA A 68 2.65 0.44 18.06
N GLN A 69 2.51 -0.67 17.34
CA GLN A 69 3.32 -0.92 16.13
C GLN A 69 3.00 0.06 15.00
N LEU A 70 1.73 0.37 14.78
CA LEU A 70 1.32 1.40 13.82
C LEU A 70 1.97 2.74 14.14
N LYS A 71 2.01 3.13 15.43
CA LYS A 71 2.67 4.35 15.88
C LYS A 71 4.16 4.38 15.49
N LEU A 72 4.87 3.27 15.71
CA LEU A 72 6.28 3.12 15.32
C LEU A 72 6.49 3.15 13.80
N GLN A 73 5.58 2.53 13.05
CA GLN A 73 5.61 2.54 11.58
C GLN A 73 5.38 3.94 11.02
N ILE A 74 4.46 4.71 11.59
CA ILE A 74 4.20 6.10 11.21
C ILE A 74 5.39 6.98 11.57
N GLN A 75 5.95 6.84 12.77
CA GLN A 75 7.16 7.56 13.17
C GLN A 75 8.30 7.30 12.16
N HIS A 76 8.52 6.04 11.78
CA HIS A 76 9.52 5.67 10.79
C HIS A 76 9.33 6.38 9.43
N VAL A 77 8.08 6.51 8.97
CA VAL A 77 7.76 7.18 7.70
C VAL A 77 7.97 8.68 7.79
N VAL A 78 7.48 9.32 8.86
CA VAL A 78 7.64 10.77 9.09
C VAL A 78 9.13 11.14 9.18
N GLU A 79 9.93 10.39 9.94
CA GLU A 79 11.37 10.64 10.07
C GLU A 79 12.15 10.47 8.76
N ARG A 80 11.68 9.58 7.88
CA ARG A 80 12.33 9.32 6.59
C ARG A 80 12.00 10.39 5.54
N HIS A 81 10.92 11.13 5.73
CA HIS A 81 10.40 12.11 4.76
C HIS A 81 10.05 13.44 5.42
N PRO A 82 11.03 14.15 6.02
CA PRO A 82 10.78 15.39 6.77
C PRO A 82 10.18 16.51 5.92
N ASP A 83 10.45 16.53 4.61
CA ASP A 83 10.03 17.58 3.68
C ASP A 83 8.81 17.18 2.81
N SER A 84 8.08 16.13 3.21
CA SER A 84 6.94 15.62 2.45
C SER A 84 5.65 15.63 3.28
N ARG A 85 4.51 15.78 2.58
CA ARG A 85 3.19 15.60 3.20
C ARG A 85 2.93 14.11 3.39
N VAL A 86 2.88 13.65 4.64
CA VAL A 86 2.53 12.26 4.96
C VAL A 86 1.01 12.13 5.05
N VAL A 87 0.46 11.15 4.33
CA VAL A 87 -0.98 10.90 4.32
C VAL A 87 -1.27 9.44 4.63
N TYR A 88 -2.09 9.23 5.66
CA TYR A 88 -2.60 7.94 6.06
C TYR A 88 -3.91 7.64 5.33
N PHE A 89 -3.90 6.66 4.44
CA PHE A 89 -5.10 6.14 3.79
C PHE A 89 -5.73 5.07 4.66
N MET A 90 -6.84 5.41 5.31
CA MET A 90 -7.57 4.51 6.18
C MET A 90 -8.06 3.27 5.42
N HIS A 91 -7.86 2.11 6.01
CA HIS A 91 -8.58 0.92 5.64
C HIS A 91 -10.02 0.99 6.13
N ARG A 92 -10.97 0.53 5.32
CA ARG A 92 -12.43 0.53 5.57
C ARG A 92 -12.93 -0.13 6.87
N LYS A 93 -12.05 -0.76 7.65
CA LYS A 93 -12.38 -1.44 8.92
C LYS A 93 -11.76 -0.72 10.13
N GLU A 94 -11.09 0.40 9.93
CA GLU A 94 -10.49 1.21 10.99
C GLU A 94 -11.45 2.30 11.43
N SER A 95 -11.43 2.65 12.72
CA SER A 95 -12.14 3.82 13.25
C SER A 95 -11.32 5.08 12.99
N ARG A 96 -11.99 6.13 12.53
CA ARG A 96 -11.35 7.43 12.31
C ARG A 96 -10.94 8.05 13.63
N GLU A 97 -11.82 7.98 14.61
CA GLU A 97 -11.66 8.58 15.93
C GLU A 97 -10.46 7.95 16.67
N GLU A 98 -10.32 6.63 16.60
CA GLU A 98 -9.19 5.90 17.18
C GLU A 98 -7.86 6.29 16.52
N LEU A 99 -7.83 6.40 15.19
CA LEU A 99 -6.64 6.79 14.45
C LEU A 99 -6.25 8.24 14.68
N GLU A 100 -7.22 9.16 14.71
CA GLU A 100 -6.99 10.57 15.00
C GLU A 100 -6.40 10.74 16.41
N ALA A 101 -6.93 10.02 17.40
CA ALA A 101 -6.37 10.03 18.76
C ALA A 101 -4.97 9.43 18.84
N LEU A 102 -4.73 8.28 18.19
CA LEU A 102 -3.44 7.58 18.21
C LEU A 102 -2.32 8.40 17.52
N LEU A 103 -2.65 9.06 16.41
CA LEU A 103 -1.67 9.67 15.50
C LEU A 103 -1.60 11.20 15.64
N ALA A 104 -2.28 11.80 16.63
CA ALA A 104 -2.36 13.24 16.85
C ALA A 104 -1.00 13.94 17.00
N GLU A 105 0.05 13.23 17.44
CA GLU A 105 1.39 13.80 17.60
C GLU A 105 2.19 13.91 16.29
N PHE A 106 1.73 13.28 15.22
CA PHE A 106 2.45 13.27 13.93
C PHE A 106 1.89 14.31 12.96
N PRO A 107 2.75 14.95 12.15
CA PRO A 107 2.33 15.88 11.11
C PRO A 107 1.83 15.09 9.88
N LEU A 108 0.68 14.42 9.99
CA LEU A 108 0.07 13.65 8.92
C LEU A 108 -1.40 13.97 8.71
N GLU A 109 -1.89 13.70 7.51
CA GLU A 109 -3.30 13.80 7.15
C GLU A 109 -3.94 12.41 7.14
N ILE A 110 -5.07 12.24 7.82
CA ILE A 110 -5.86 11.00 7.74
C ILE A 110 -6.92 11.16 6.65
N ARG A 111 -6.85 10.31 5.62
CA ARG A 111 -7.81 10.27 4.51
C ARG A 111 -8.57 8.96 4.48
N GLN A 112 -9.88 9.07 4.32
CA GLN A 112 -10.72 7.94 3.95
C GLN A 112 -10.90 7.94 2.43
N ALA A 113 -10.27 6.97 1.76
CA ALA A 113 -10.43 6.80 0.32
C ALA A 113 -11.82 6.22 0.02
N GLY A 114 -12.53 6.85 -0.92
CA GLY A 114 -13.82 6.34 -1.42
C GLY A 114 -13.64 5.30 -2.53
N ARG A 115 -12.43 5.20 -3.10
CA ARG A 115 -12.09 4.33 -4.23
C ARG A 115 -10.87 3.46 -3.88
N PRO A 116 -10.57 2.43 -4.68
CA PRO A 116 -9.29 1.73 -4.59
C PRO A 116 -8.13 2.71 -4.69
N ILE A 117 -7.07 2.49 -3.91
CA ILE A 117 -5.95 3.43 -3.81
C ILE A 117 -5.30 3.71 -5.16
N GLU A 118 -5.28 2.73 -6.07
CA GLU A 118 -4.73 2.89 -7.42
C GLU A 118 -5.49 3.98 -8.19
N VAL A 119 -6.81 4.01 -8.04
CA VAL A 119 -7.68 5.01 -8.68
C VAL A 119 -7.54 6.37 -8.01
N GLU A 120 -7.43 6.41 -6.67
CA GLU A 120 -7.18 7.66 -5.94
C GLU A 120 -5.86 8.29 -6.37
N VAL A 121 -4.78 7.51 -6.43
CA VAL A 121 -3.47 7.98 -6.89
C VAL A 121 -3.56 8.51 -8.30
N ALA A 122 -4.19 7.77 -9.21
CA ALA A 122 -4.27 8.16 -10.62
C ALA A 122 -5.07 9.46 -10.86
N LEU A 123 -6.06 9.75 -10.02
CA LEU A 123 -6.95 10.91 -10.17
C LEU A 123 -6.58 12.11 -9.29
N SER A 124 -5.68 11.94 -8.32
CA SER A 124 -5.35 12.98 -7.34
C SER A 124 -4.69 14.23 -7.93
N GLY A 125 -3.97 14.10 -9.05
CA GLY A 125 -3.09 15.17 -9.57
C GLY A 125 -1.82 15.40 -8.73
N GLU A 126 -1.69 14.71 -7.60
CA GLU A 126 -0.62 14.86 -6.62
C GLU A 126 0.66 14.12 -7.05
N THR A 127 1.80 14.57 -6.54
CA THR A 127 3.09 13.90 -6.76
C THR A 127 3.44 13.01 -5.57
N TYR A 128 3.23 11.69 -5.70
CA TYR A 128 3.66 10.71 -4.69
C TYR A 128 5.11 10.31 -4.91
N LEU A 129 5.94 10.46 -3.87
CA LEU A 129 7.30 9.94 -3.83
C LEU A 129 7.33 8.47 -3.45
N ALA A 130 6.49 8.10 -2.48
CA ALA A 130 6.49 6.77 -1.92
C ALA A 130 5.15 6.33 -1.33
N PHE A 131 4.94 5.01 -1.30
CA PHE A 131 3.91 4.35 -0.50
C PHE A 131 4.51 3.38 0.50
N TYR A 132 3.91 3.31 1.69
CA TYR A 132 4.31 2.43 2.79
C TYR A 132 3.11 1.62 3.29
N SER A 133 3.38 0.39 3.74
CA SER A 133 2.48 -0.40 4.58
C SER A 133 3.27 -1.57 5.18
N PHE A 134 2.80 -2.20 6.25
CA PHE A 134 3.44 -3.41 6.77
C PHE A 134 3.14 -4.64 5.89
N ALA A 135 1.92 -4.79 5.40
CA ALA A 135 1.52 -5.99 4.62
C ALA A 135 0.32 -5.78 3.66
N SER A 136 0.04 -4.54 3.22
CA SER A 136 -1.10 -4.29 2.33
C SER A 136 -0.82 -4.84 0.94
N THR A 137 -1.69 -5.70 0.41
CA THR A 137 -1.53 -6.23 -0.95
C THR A 137 -1.63 -5.15 -2.02
N ALA A 138 -2.19 -3.99 -1.71
CA ALA A 138 -2.20 -2.84 -2.62
C ALA A 138 -0.79 -2.28 -2.92
N LEU A 139 0.22 -2.59 -2.08
CA LEU A 139 1.62 -2.31 -2.43
C LEU A 139 2.02 -3.00 -3.75
N PHE A 140 1.50 -4.20 -4.00
CA PHE A 140 1.77 -4.97 -5.22
C PHE A 140 1.29 -4.22 -6.46
N THR A 141 0.02 -3.84 -6.46
CA THR A 141 -0.66 -3.17 -7.58
C THR A 141 -0.15 -1.76 -7.77
N LEU A 142 0.10 -0.99 -6.70
CA LEU A 142 0.71 0.33 -6.79
C LEU A 142 2.07 0.27 -7.48
N LYS A 143 2.94 -0.66 -7.10
CA LYS A 143 4.27 -0.77 -7.73
C LYS A 143 4.17 -1.18 -9.20
N LYS A 144 3.21 -2.04 -9.55
CA LYS A 144 3.03 -2.52 -10.92
C LYS A 144 2.38 -1.47 -11.84
N ILE A 145 1.48 -0.65 -11.32
CA ILE A 145 0.78 0.39 -12.09
C ILE A 145 1.61 1.68 -12.18
N PHE A 146 2.31 2.05 -11.12
CA PHE A 146 3.12 3.27 -11.00
C PHE A 146 4.58 2.92 -10.72
N PRO A 147 5.33 2.40 -11.72
CA PRO A 147 6.69 1.91 -11.52
C PRO A 147 7.66 3.00 -11.03
N GLU A 148 7.36 4.27 -11.30
CA GLU A 148 8.14 5.44 -10.88
C GLU A 148 7.97 5.80 -9.40
N ILE A 149 6.87 5.37 -8.77
CA ILE A 149 6.64 5.60 -7.34
C ILE A 149 7.41 4.54 -6.56
N ARG A 150 8.11 4.95 -5.50
CA ARG A 150 8.74 3.99 -4.59
C ARG A 150 7.68 3.32 -3.73
N VAL A 151 7.78 2.01 -3.56
CA VAL A 151 6.80 1.29 -2.75
C VAL A 151 7.55 0.45 -1.75
N PHE A 152 7.20 0.61 -0.48
CA PHE A 152 7.88 -0.01 0.63
C PHE A 152 6.94 -0.87 1.44
N GLN A 153 7.40 -2.08 1.70
CA GLN A 153 6.91 -2.90 2.77
C GLN A 153 7.74 -2.62 4.03
N ILE A 154 7.10 -2.23 5.13
CA ILE A 154 7.77 -2.11 6.43
C ILE A 154 7.82 -3.50 7.04
N ASP A 155 9.01 -4.03 7.25
CA ASP A 155 9.20 -5.31 7.91
C ASP A 155 9.14 -5.15 9.42
N ASP A 156 8.01 -5.58 9.98
CA ASP A 156 7.69 -5.54 11.39
C ASP A 156 7.60 -6.99 11.88
N ALA A 157 8.66 -7.47 12.52
CA ALA A 157 8.73 -8.85 12.97
C ALA A 157 7.67 -9.19 14.03
N ALA A 158 7.25 -8.22 14.84
CA ALA A 158 6.25 -8.42 15.89
C ALA A 158 4.86 -8.68 15.28
N LEU A 159 4.48 -7.90 14.27
CA LEU A 159 3.26 -8.17 13.51
C LEU A 159 3.40 -9.37 12.57
N GLY A 160 4.58 -9.53 11.95
CA GLY A 160 4.89 -10.62 11.02
C GLY A 160 4.74 -12.00 11.63
N ALA A 161 5.16 -12.17 12.89
CA ALA A 161 5.01 -13.43 13.63
C ALA A 161 3.55 -13.88 13.81
N ARG A 162 2.60 -12.94 13.69
CA ARG A 162 1.15 -13.19 13.87
C ARG A 162 0.39 -13.31 12.55
N LEU A 163 1.05 -13.04 11.42
CA LEU A 163 0.42 -13.03 10.11
C LEU A 163 0.73 -14.33 9.37
N PRO A 164 -0.27 -15.18 9.08
CA PRO A 164 -0.06 -16.36 8.27
C PRO A 164 0.51 -15.99 6.90
N TYR A 165 1.44 -16.82 6.42
CA TYR A 165 2.08 -16.66 5.11
C TYR A 165 2.85 -15.33 4.94
N TYR A 166 3.34 -14.75 6.03
CA TYR A 166 4.04 -13.46 5.98
C TYR A 166 5.28 -13.50 5.09
N GLU A 167 6.06 -14.58 5.13
CA GLU A 167 7.24 -14.72 4.27
C GLU A 167 6.88 -14.86 2.79
N GLU A 168 5.78 -15.52 2.46
CA GLU A 168 5.25 -15.62 1.10
C GLU A 168 4.79 -14.25 0.60
N ILE A 169 4.13 -13.45 1.46
CA ILE A 169 3.75 -12.06 1.14
C ILE A 169 5.01 -11.23 0.85
N ARG A 170 6.05 -11.34 1.69
CA ARG A 170 7.33 -10.65 1.47
C ARG A 170 8.02 -11.11 0.19
N CYS A 171 8.03 -12.41 -0.10
CA CYS A 171 8.55 -12.95 -1.35
C CYS A 171 7.82 -12.37 -2.57
N MET A 172 6.49 -12.34 -2.51
CA MET A 172 5.64 -11.76 -3.56
C MET A 172 5.97 -10.28 -3.79
N PHE A 173 6.07 -9.48 -2.74
CA PHE A 173 6.46 -8.07 -2.83
C PHE A 173 7.85 -7.87 -3.45
N ARG A 174 8.86 -8.63 -3.00
CA ARG A 174 10.20 -8.56 -3.57
C ARG A 174 10.22 -8.90 -5.06
N SER A 175 9.43 -9.89 -5.48
CA SER A 175 9.38 -10.34 -6.89
C SER A 175 8.95 -9.27 -7.90
N ILE A 176 8.27 -8.21 -7.44
CA ILE A 176 7.80 -7.11 -8.29
C ILE A 176 8.47 -5.77 -7.97
N GLY A 177 9.50 -5.79 -7.11
CA GLY A 177 10.31 -4.62 -6.79
C GLY A 177 9.70 -3.69 -5.73
N VAL A 178 8.81 -4.20 -4.87
CA VAL A 178 8.52 -3.52 -3.59
C VAL A 178 9.76 -3.65 -2.71
N GLU A 179 10.21 -2.52 -2.21
CA GLU A 179 11.38 -2.42 -1.35
C GLU A 179 11.01 -2.79 0.09
N THR A 180 11.94 -3.35 0.85
CA THR A 180 11.73 -3.59 2.29
C THR A 180 12.46 -2.53 3.10
N THR A 181 11.81 -1.99 4.12
CA THR A 181 12.43 -1.13 5.13
C THR A 181 12.22 -1.70 6.52
N LEU A 182 13.19 -1.50 7.42
CA LEU A 182 13.12 -1.93 8.81
C LEU A 182 12.76 -0.74 9.70
N LEU A 183 11.96 -1.00 10.74
CA LEU A 183 11.77 -0.05 11.82
C LEU A 183 13.14 0.27 12.44
N ARG A 184 13.57 1.53 12.33
CA ARG A 184 14.78 1.99 13.03
C ARG A 184 14.46 2.06 14.51
N GLY A 185 15.38 1.62 15.38
CA GLY A 185 15.25 1.82 16.82
C GLY A 185 14.99 3.29 17.12
N SER A 186 13.88 3.58 17.81
CA SER A 186 13.31 4.92 17.97
C SER A 186 14.30 5.88 18.61
N ARG A 187 14.56 7.03 17.97
CA ARG A 187 14.93 8.24 18.71
C ARG A 187 13.61 8.90 19.11
N VAL A 188 13.32 8.95 20.40
CA VAL A 188 12.07 9.52 20.92
C VAL A 188 11.89 10.94 20.38
N PHE A 189 10.77 11.20 19.73
CA PHE A 189 10.37 12.53 19.27
C PHE A 189 10.19 13.43 20.50
N LYS A 190 11.12 14.35 20.76
CA LYS A 190 10.89 15.42 21.74
C LYS A 190 10.06 16.48 21.04
N ALA A 191 8.78 16.58 21.41
CA ALA A 191 7.87 17.63 20.97
C ALA A 191 8.59 19.00 21.01
N GLY A 192 8.59 19.69 19.86
CA GLY A 192 9.26 20.96 19.67
C GLY A 192 8.75 22.03 20.62
N ARG A 193 9.67 22.82 21.16
CA ARG A 193 9.39 24.10 21.82
C ARG A 193 8.76 25.07 20.80
N PRO A 194 7.87 25.97 21.23
CA PRO A 194 7.33 26.99 20.34
C PRO A 194 8.45 27.93 19.88
N VAL A 195 8.46 28.20 18.57
CA VAL A 195 9.29 29.23 17.94
C VAL A 195 8.78 30.58 18.45
N GLN A 196 9.61 31.29 19.20
CA GLN A 196 9.43 32.73 19.39
C GLN A 196 9.89 33.42 18.10
N SER A 197 8.98 34.13 17.45
CA SER A 197 9.30 35.06 16.37
C SER A 197 9.81 36.40 16.95
N PRO A 198 10.70 37.11 16.24
CA PRO A 198 11.13 38.47 16.61
C PRO A 198 9.99 39.48 16.55
#